data_AF-A0A348XF01-F1
#
_entry.id   AF-A0A348XF01-F1
#
_cell.length_a   1.000
_cell.length_b   1.000
_cell.length_c   1.000
_cell.angle_alpha   90.00
_cell.angle_beta   90.00
_cell.angle_gamma   90.00
#
_symmetry.space_group_name_H-M   'P 1'
#
loop_
_entity.id
_entity.type
_entity.pdbx_description
1 polymer ?
#
loop_
_entity_poly.entity_id
_entity_poly.type
_entity_poly.pdbx_seq_one_letter_code
_entity_poly.pdbx_strand_id
1 'polypeptide(L)'
;MRLTEQGIELLSHVQAGAKRTEFAGCHGDARKLRLAALPVDGKANKEILRFLANHCNVTRRAVCILAGAKSRRKRLSIHGELQALCARLEFPAAKDLDRGTPPGQ
;
A
#
# COMPACT_ATOMS: atom_id res chain seq x y z
N MET A 1 4.60 -3.69 -9.23
CA MET A 1 5.53 -4.07 -8.13
C MET A 1 6.90 -4.28 -8.73
N ARG A 2 7.97 -3.91 -8.03
CA ARG A 2 9.35 -4.03 -8.49
C ARG A 2 10.19 -4.64 -7.37
N LEU A 3 10.93 -5.69 -7.68
CA LEU A 3 11.91 -6.29 -6.76
C LEU A 3 13.19 -5.46 -6.82
N THR A 4 13.80 -5.25 -5.67
CA THR A 4 15.08 -4.57 -5.52
C THR A 4 16.05 -5.45 -4.74
N GLU A 5 17.32 -5.10 -4.78
CA GLU A 5 18.39 -5.72 -4.01
C GLU A 5 18.19 -5.65 -2.48
N GLN A 6 17.39 -4.69 -1.99
CA GLN A 6 17.13 -4.50 -0.55
C GLN A 6 15.72 -4.96 -0.12
N GLY A 7 14.83 -5.27 -1.06
CA GLY A 7 13.44 -5.63 -0.78
C GLY A 7 12.49 -5.34 -1.95
N ILE A 8 11.30 -4.81 -1.67
CA ILE A 8 10.24 -4.65 -2.66
C ILE A 8 9.73 -3.22 -2.70
N GLU A 9 9.68 -2.66 -3.91
CA GLU A 9 9.01 -1.40 -4.19
C GLU A 9 7.63 -1.64 -4.81
N LEU A 10 6.63 -0.93 -4.31
CA LEU A 10 5.30 -0.98 -4.90
C LEU A 10 4.63 0.40 -4.96
N LEU A 11 3.80 0.56 -5.97
CA LEU A 11 2.87 1.67 -6.06
C LEU A 11 1.61 1.31 -5.29
N SER A 12 1.18 2.19 -4.41
CA SER A 12 -0.08 2.08 -3.69
C SER A 12 -1.01 3.24 -4.03
N HIS A 13 -2.28 2.94 -4.24
CA HIS A 13 -3.34 3.93 -4.35
C HIS A 13 -4.11 3.99 -3.02
N VAL A 14 -3.90 5.08 -2.29
CA VAL A 14 -4.41 5.26 -0.93
C VAL A 14 -5.78 5.93 -0.94
N GLN A 15 -6.76 5.27 -0.33
CA GLN A 15 -8.08 5.85 -0.04
C GLN A 15 -8.24 5.98 1.48
N ALA A 16 -8.26 7.22 1.96
CA ALA A 16 -8.47 7.54 3.38
C ALA A 16 -9.97 7.55 3.74
N GLY A 17 -10.28 7.44 5.02
CA GLY A 17 -11.66 7.47 5.53
C GLY A 17 -12.46 6.17 5.33
N ALA A 18 -11.79 5.03 5.21
CA ALA A 18 -12.45 3.73 5.15
C ALA A 18 -12.86 3.23 6.56
N LYS A 19 -13.72 2.21 6.63
CA LYS A 19 -14.07 1.58 7.92
C LYS A 19 -12.90 0.84 8.56
N ARG A 20 -11.99 0.29 7.74
CA ARG A 20 -10.82 -0.48 8.18
C ARG A 20 -9.63 -0.21 7.27
N THR A 21 -8.43 -0.42 7.81
CA THR A 21 -7.18 -0.34 7.07
C THR A 21 -6.88 -1.71 6.46
N GLU A 22 -6.97 -1.83 5.13
CA GLU A 22 -6.78 -3.09 4.41
C GLU A 22 -6.40 -2.87 2.94
N PHE A 23 -5.80 -3.91 2.34
CA PHE A 23 -5.65 -3.97 0.90
C PHE A 23 -7.00 -4.27 0.25
N ALA A 24 -7.44 -3.40 -0.66
CA ALA A 24 -8.73 -3.49 -1.34
C ALA A 24 -8.57 -3.86 -2.83
N GLY A 25 -7.57 -4.70 -3.14
CA GLY A 25 -7.29 -5.17 -4.49
C GLY A 25 -6.27 -4.33 -5.27
N CYS A 26 -6.32 -4.43 -6.60
CA CYS A 26 -5.44 -3.70 -7.53
C CYS A 26 -6.22 -2.61 -8.27
N HIS A 27 -5.58 -1.47 -8.51
CA HIS A 27 -6.07 -0.39 -9.35
C HIS A 27 -5.02 -0.10 -10.43
N GLY A 28 -5.19 -0.70 -11.60
CA GLY A 28 -4.14 -0.77 -12.62
C GLY A 28 -2.86 -1.39 -12.03
N ASP A 29 -1.73 -0.71 -12.18
CA ASP A 29 -0.41 -1.14 -11.66
C ASP A 29 -0.18 -0.86 -10.16
N ALA A 30 -1.15 -0.24 -9.47
CA ALA A 30 -1.02 0.13 -8.06
C ALA A 30 -1.91 -0.72 -7.16
N ARG A 31 -1.40 -1.13 -5.99
CA ARG A 31 -2.20 -1.81 -4.97
C ARG A 31 -3.12 -0.80 -4.27
N LYS A 32 -4.43 -1.04 -4.27
CA LYS A 32 -5.40 -0.17 -3.60
C LYS A 32 -5.31 -0.43 -2.09
N LEU A 33 -4.96 0.60 -1.34
CA LEU A 33 -4.83 0.55 0.12
C LEU A 33 -5.87 1.48 0.73
N ARG A 34 -6.87 0.90 1.40
CA ARG A 34 -7.85 1.66 2.16
C ARG A 34 -7.30 1.89 3.56
N LEU A 35 -7.39 3.11 4.07
CA LEU A 35 -6.95 3.48 5.42
C LEU A 35 -8.15 3.95 6.23
N ALA A 36 -8.26 3.46 7.46
CA ALA A 36 -9.21 4.00 8.41
C ALA A 36 -8.86 5.42 8.86
N ALA A 37 -7.58 5.79 8.83
CA ALA A 37 -7.17 7.15 9.13
C ALA A 37 -7.76 8.16 8.14
N LEU A 38 -8.20 9.29 8.69
CA LEU A 38 -8.57 10.47 7.94
C LEU A 38 -7.33 11.06 7.23
N PRO A 39 -7.51 11.75 6.08
CA PRO A 39 -6.42 12.36 5.33
C PRO A 39 -5.93 13.68 5.98
N VAL A 40 -5.75 13.67 7.30
CA VAL A 40 -5.27 14.81 8.09
C VAL A 40 -3.82 14.59 8.47
N ASP A 41 -3.03 15.65 8.37
CA ASP A 41 -1.69 15.84 8.95
C ASP A 41 -0.86 14.57 9.18
N GLY A 42 -0.39 13.95 8.08
CA GLY A 42 0.54 12.82 8.13
C GLY A 42 0.01 11.51 8.75
N LYS A 43 -1.23 11.47 9.26
CA LYS A 43 -1.82 10.25 9.87
C LYS A 43 -1.92 9.11 8.87
N ALA A 44 -2.31 9.41 7.63
CA ALA A 44 -2.32 8.43 6.54
C ALA A 44 -0.93 7.79 6.35
N ASN A 45 0.15 8.59 6.36
CA ASN A 45 1.50 8.06 6.18
C ASN A 45 1.89 7.16 7.36
N LYS A 46 1.61 7.59 8.60
CA LYS A 46 1.91 6.80 9.81
C LYS A 46 1.16 5.46 9.81
N GLU A 47 -0.10 5.45 9.38
CA GLU A 47 -0.90 4.24 9.27
C GLU A 47 -0.41 3.30 8.18
N ILE A 48 0.01 3.81 7.02
CA ILE A 48 0.60 2.99 5.96
C ILE A 48 1.86 2.28 6.46
N LEU A 49 2.76 3.04 7.09
CA LEU A 49 4.00 2.50 7.64
C LEU A 49 3.72 1.43 8.71
N ARG A 50 2.74 1.69 9.59
CA ARG A 50 2.31 0.74 10.63
C ARG A 50 1.72 -0.53 10.02
N PHE A 51 0.79 -0.37 9.09
CA PHE A 51 0.07 -1.46 8.45
C PHE A 51 1.02 -2.36 7.68
N LEU A 52 1.87 -1.79 6.82
CA LEU A 52 2.82 -2.57 6.03
C LEU A 52 3.87 -3.26 6.90
N ALA A 53 4.39 -2.59 7.93
CA ALA A 53 5.36 -3.21 8.84
C ALA A 53 4.76 -4.46 9.51
N ASN A 54 3.53 -4.34 10.03
CA ASN A 54 2.83 -5.46 10.66
C ASN A 54 2.44 -6.54 9.63
N HIS A 55 1.94 -6.13 8.47
CA HIS A 55 1.50 -7.02 7.41
C HIS A 55 2.66 -7.84 6.84
N CYS A 56 3.82 -7.24 6.63
CA CYS A 56 5.03 -7.89 6.13
C CYS A 56 5.91 -8.50 7.24
N ASN A 57 5.53 -8.34 8.50
CA ASN A 57 6.32 -8.76 9.67
C ASN A 57 7.76 -8.21 9.65
N VAL A 58 7.90 -6.94 9.29
CA VAL A 58 9.17 -6.21 9.27
C VAL A 58 9.13 -5.03 10.24
N THR A 59 10.29 -4.47 10.54
CA THR A 59 10.35 -3.28 11.40
C THR A 59 9.76 -2.05 10.68
N ARG A 60 9.22 -1.09 11.44
CA ARG A 60 8.73 0.18 10.87
C ARG A 60 9.80 0.94 10.07
N ARG A 61 11.07 0.80 10.43
CA ARG A 61 12.20 1.42 9.72
C ARG A 61 12.47 0.79 8.36
N ALA A 62 12.07 -0.47 8.18
CA ALA A 62 12.19 -1.16 6.91
C ALA A 62 11.12 -0.71 5.90
N VAL A 63 10.10 0.02 6.33
CA VAL A 63 9.07 0.57 5.44
C VAL A 63 9.30 2.05 5.24
N CYS A 64 9.40 2.49 3.98
CA CYS A 64 9.62 3.88 3.61
C CYS A 64 8.65 4.34 2.51
N ILE A 65 8.26 5.61 2.57
CA ILE A 65 7.51 6.27 1.49
C ILE A 65 8.53 7.00 0.62
N LEU A 66 8.80 6.47 -0.57
CA LEU A 66 9.75 7.06 -1.52
C LEU A 66 9.19 8.31 -2.19
N ALA A 67 7.89 8.31 -2.52
CA ALA A 67 7.24 9.41 -3.21
C ALA A 67 5.73 9.48 -2.94
N GLY A 68 5.12 10.63 -3.20
CA GLY A 68 3.67 10.81 -3.09
C GLY A 68 3.18 10.98 -1.65
N ALA A 69 4.02 11.47 -0.74
CA ALA A 69 3.63 11.70 0.66
C ALA A 69 2.36 12.56 0.80
N LYS A 70 2.14 13.52 -0.11
CA LYS A 70 0.93 14.37 -0.17
C LYS A 70 -0.14 13.90 -1.17
N SER A 71 0.11 12.82 -1.92
CA SER A 71 -0.78 12.30 -2.97
C SER A 71 -1.45 11.01 -2.55
N ARG A 72 -2.58 10.67 -3.19
CA ARG A 72 -3.23 9.35 -3.06
C ARG A 72 -2.37 8.25 -3.66
N ARG A 73 -1.65 8.54 -4.75
CA ARG A 73 -0.69 7.61 -5.34
C ARG A 73 0.64 7.74 -4.60
N LYS A 74 1.05 6.67 -3.91
CA LYS A 74 2.28 6.63 -3.10
C LYS A 74 3.21 5.55 -3.60
N ARG A 75 4.51 5.84 -3.65
CA ARG A 75 5.54 4.84 -3.90
C ARG A 75 6.14 4.42 -2.57
N LEU A 76 6.09 3.13 -2.28
CA LEU A 76 6.48 2.56 -1.01
C LEU A 76 7.63 1.57 -1.26
N SER A 77 8.64 1.61 -0.39
CA SER A 77 9.72 0.64 -0.34
C SER A 77 9.59 -0.16 0.95
N ILE A 78 9.74 -1.47 0.87
CA ILE A 78 9.73 -2.39 2.01
C ILE A 78 11.01 -3.19 1.94
N HIS A 79 11.88 -3.00 2.91
CA HIS A 79 13.16 -3.68 3.01
C HIS A 79 12.98 -4.99 3.78
N GLY A 80 13.66 -6.03 3.37
CA GLY A 80 13.56 -7.34 4.00
C GLY A 80 13.79 -8.47 3.02
N GLU A 81 13.54 -9.68 3.51
CA GLU A 81 13.74 -10.92 2.77
C GLU A 81 12.69 -11.04 1.66
N LEU A 82 13.15 -11.05 0.40
CA LEU A 82 12.30 -10.92 -0.80
C LEU A 82 11.21 -11.99 -0.87
N GLN A 83 11.53 -13.24 -0.54
CA GLN A 83 10.61 -14.37 -0.62
C GLN A 83 9.50 -14.24 0.44
N ALA A 84 9.85 -13.88 1.67
CA ALA A 84 8.90 -13.59 2.74
C ALA A 84 8.01 -12.38 2.39
N LEU A 85 8.59 -11.31 1.85
CA LEU A 85 7.84 -10.13 1.43
C LEU A 85 6.89 -10.44 0.28
N CYS A 86 7.37 -11.17 -0.74
CA CYS A 86 6.57 -11.57 -1.89
C CYS A 86 5.39 -12.41 -1.42
N ALA A 87 5.61 -13.48 -0.65
CA ALA A 87 4.54 -14.33 -0.14
C ALA A 87 3.45 -13.59 0.66
N ARG A 88 3.81 -12.50 1.35
CA ARG A 88 2.87 -11.69 2.15
C ARG A 88 2.15 -10.63 1.33
N LEU A 89 2.79 -10.12 0.27
CA LEU A 89 2.23 -9.11 -0.63
C LEU A 89 1.51 -9.75 -1.84
N GLU A 90 1.77 -11.02 -2.10
CA GLU A 90 1.08 -11.89 -3.04
C GLU A 90 -0.26 -12.30 -2.46
N PHE A 91 -1.22 -11.37 -2.52
CA PHE A 91 -2.61 -11.79 -2.62
C PHE A 91 -2.86 -12.23 -4.07
N PRO A 92 -3.52 -13.40 -4.30
CA PRO A 92 -4.17 -13.61 -5.59
C PRO A 92 -5.04 -12.38 -5.82
N ALA A 93 -5.07 -11.88 -7.04
CA ALA A 93 -6.00 -10.81 -7.42
C ALA A 93 -7.41 -11.28 -7.06
N ALA A 94 -7.87 -10.95 -5.85
CA ALA A 94 -9.15 -11.39 -5.35
C ALA A 94 -10.17 -10.67 -6.21
N LYS A 95 -10.78 -11.48 -7.10
CA LYS A 95 -11.97 -11.25 -7.91
C LYS A 95 -12.49 -9.81 -7.90
N ASP A 96 -12.46 -9.20 -9.08
CA ASP A 96 -13.45 -8.25 -9.57
C ASP A 96 -14.68 -8.11 -8.64
N LEU A 97 -14.77 -7.01 -7.89
CA LEU A 97 -16.03 -6.34 -7.53
C LEU A 97 -15.79 -4.98 -6.83
N ASP A 98 -15.45 -3.95 -7.60
CA ASP A 98 -15.76 -2.55 -7.22
C ASP A 98 -16.10 -1.79 -8.50
N ARG A 99 -17.33 -2.03 -8.96
CA ARG A 99 -18.06 -1.17 -9.89
C ARG A 99 -18.14 0.21 -9.20
N GLY A 100 -17.39 1.21 -9.68
CA GLY A 100 -17.41 2.61 -9.21
C GLY A 100 -16.00 3.20 -9.16
N THR A 101 -15.52 3.95 -10.14
CA THR A 101 -16.12 5.06 -10.88
C THR A 101 -15.38 5.15 -12.22
N PRO A 102 -16.03 5.37 -13.38
CA PRO A 102 -15.29 5.68 -14.60
C PRO A 102 -14.44 6.95 -14.40
N PRO A 103 -13.29 7.09 -15.06
CA PRO A 103 -12.62 8.38 -15.12
C PRO A 103 -13.59 9.38 -15.74
N GLY A 104 -13.97 10.40 -14.96
CA GLY A 104 -14.57 11.60 -15.50
C GLY A 104 -13.62 12.18 -16.53
N GLN A 105 -14.18 12.38 -17.72
CA GLN A 105 -13.67 13.14 -18.85
C GLN A 105 -13.07 14.49 -18.43
#